data_AF-A0A6I9RTA5-F1
#
_entry.id   AF-A0A6I9RTA5-F1
#
_cell.length_a   1.000
_cell.length_b   1.000
_cell.length_c   1.000
_cell.angle_alpha   90.00
_cell.angle_beta   90.00
_cell.angle_gamma   90.00
#
_symmetry.space_group_name_H-M   'P 1'
#
loop_
_entity.id
_entity.type
_entity.pdbx_description
1 polymer ?
#
loop_
_entity_poly.entity_id
_entity_poly.type
_entity_poly.pdbx_seq_one_letter_code
_entity_poly.pdbx_strand_id
1 'polypeptide(L)'
;MAVSCCPLSFSASSSSSAVAPIQNPHISVSLLSRPTLSRLSVVSSFLGSSLSLRTTIPIEGRGWSGGGRASRVTRMSMEAGVGVMGTKLGMMSFFQPDGTVVPVTVVGFREGNIVTQVKTDATDGYDAVQIGYRRVRDRKLTRPELGHLQKAGAIPMRHLQEFRLQCVDGFEPGQRLLVEDLFKEGDLVDVSGKSIGKGFQGGIKRHNFRRGPMTHGSKSHRALGSIGAGTTPGRVYKGKKMPGRMGNAKTKIRKLKIVKIDSELRVVVVKGAVPGKPGNLLRITPTKIVGKNIPKN
;
A
#
# COMPACT_ATOMS: atom_id res chain seq x y z
N MET A 1 64.27 1.98 18.59
CA MET A 1 64.76 0.84 17.80
C MET A 1 64.29 1.03 16.37
N ALA A 2 65.24 1.06 15.44
CA ALA A 2 65.06 1.33 14.02
C ALA A 2 64.58 0.08 13.26
N VAL A 3 64.59 0.19 11.92
CA VAL A 3 64.33 -0.78 10.83
C VAL A 3 62.89 -0.69 10.29
N SER A 4 62.57 -0.03 9.17
CA SER A 4 63.06 -0.11 7.76
C SER A 4 62.42 -1.23 6.93
N CYS A 5 62.10 -0.88 5.68
CA CYS A 5 61.84 -1.70 4.47
C CYS A 5 60.38 -2.07 4.12
N CYS A 6 59.78 -1.24 3.27
CA CYS A 6 59.47 -1.45 1.82
C CYS A 6 58.88 -2.76 1.26
N PRO A 7 58.23 -2.68 0.07
CA PRO A 7 57.00 -3.40 -0.30
C PRO A 7 57.23 -4.57 -1.26
N LEU A 8 56.21 -5.41 -1.46
CA LEU A 8 56.15 -6.36 -2.58
C LEU A 8 54.81 -6.27 -3.31
N SER A 9 54.93 -5.82 -4.54
CA SER A 9 53.99 -5.93 -5.64
C SER A 9 53.84 -7.39 -6.10
N PHE A 10 52.63 -7.78 -6.49
CA PHE A 10 52.44 -8.86 -7.47
C PHE A 10 51.46 -8.40 -8.54
N SER A 11 51.91 -8.52 -9.78
CA SER A 11 51.23 -8.18 -11.01
C SER A 11 50.93 -9.46 -11.80
N ALA A 12 50.11 -9.31 -12.85
CA ALA A 12 49.83 -10.27 -13.93
C ALA A 12 48.76 -11.35 -13.60
N SER A 13 47.84 -11.74 -14.49
CA SER A 13 47.58 -11.38 -15.89
C SER A 13 46.27 -12.05 -16.38
N SER A 14 45.62 -11.37 -17.33
CA SER A 14 44.80 -11.83 -18.48
C SER A 14 44.20 -13.26 -18.55
N SER A 15 42.89 -13.32 -18.84
CA SER A 15 42.26 -13.93 -20.04
C SER A 15 40.73 -14.00 -19.82
N SER A 16 39.83 -13.26 -20.48
CA SER A 16 39.46 -13.16 -21.91
C SER A 16 39.11 -14.49 -22.59
N SER A 17 37.84 -14.88 -22.52
CA SER A 17 37.22 -15.70 -23.57
C SER A 17 35.72 -15.36 -23.69
N ALA A 18 35.43 -14.55 -24.70
CA ALA A 18 34.10 -14.34 -25.24
C ALA A 18 33.73 -15.55 -26.11
N VAL A 19 32.49 -16.02 -26.00
CA VAL A 19 31.89 -16.96 -26.96
C VAL A 19 30.60 -16.33 -27.45
N ALA A 20 30.63 -15.91 -28.71
CA ALA A 20 29.50 -15.38 -29.48
C ALA A 20 28.88 -16.52 -30.34
N PRO A 21 27.65 -16.34 -30.88
CA PRO A 21 26.75 -17.41 -31.26
C PRO A 21 26.91 -17.92 -32.70
N ILE A 22 26.52 -19.18 -32.91
CA ILE A 22 26.46 -19.86 -34.21
C ILE A 22 25.18 -19.47 -34.97
N GLN A 23 25.35 -19.28 -36.28
CA GLN A 23 24.40 -18.85 -37.29
C GLN A 23 23.38 -19.95 -37.70
N ASN A 24 22.12 -19.54 -37.88
CA ASN A 24 21.13 -19.81 -38.96
C ASN A 24 21.44 -20.89 -40.03
N PRO A 25 20.42 -21.61 -40.59
CA PRO A 25 19.50 -20.97 -41.54
C PRO A 25 18.05 -21.51 -41.68
N HIS A 26 17.19 -20.60 -42.16
CA HIS A 26 16.10 -20.75 -43.13
C HIS A 26 15.44 -22.13 -43.33
N ILE A 27 14.14 -22.21 -43.01
CA ILE A 27 13.18 -22.96 -43.83
C ILE A 27 11.91 -22.11 -43.99
N SER A 28 11.65 -21.74 -45.24
CA SER A 28 10.42 -21.16 -45.76
C SER A 28 9.64 -22.25 -46.47
N VAL A 29 8.36 -22.43 -46.14
CA VAL A 29 7.41 -23.14 -47.02
C VAL A 29 6.11 -22.36 -47.03
N SER A 30 5.63 -22.17 -48.25
CA SER A 30 4.54 -21.35 -48.72
C SER A 30 3.21 -22.09 -48.75
N LEU A 31 2.13 -21.30 -48.82
CA LEU A 31 0.84 -21.53 -49.50
C LEU A 31 -0.05 -22.70 -49.04
N LEU A 32 -1.31 -22.41 -48.68
CA LEU A 32 -2.48 -22.79 -49.47
C LEU A 32 -3.81 -22.27 -48.83
N SER A 33 -4.49 -21.40 -49.59
CA SER A 33 -5.95 -21.29 -49.85
C SER A 33 -7.02 -21.27 -48.73
N ARG A 34 -7.85 -20.20 -48.77
CA ARG A 34 -9.21 -20.01 -48.18
C ARG A 34 -10.27 -20.89 -48.90
N PRO A 35 -11.53 -21.10 -48.40
CA PRO A 35 -12.66 -20.11 -48.37
C PRO A 35 -13.58 -20.22 -47.11
N THR A 36 -14.16 -19.17 -46.49
CA THR A 36 -15.38 -18.35 -46.76
C THR A 36 -16.70 -19.07 -47.13
N LEU A 37 -17.70 -19.04 -46.23
CA LEU A 37 -19.16 -19.19 -46.46
C LEU A 37 -19.91 -18.40 -45.34
N SER A 38 -20.39 -17.16 -45.55
CA SER A 38 -21.78 -16.73 -45.89
C SER A 38 -22.91 -17.36 -45.04
N ARG A 39 -23.52 -16.61 -44.09
CA ARG A 39 -24.71 -15.73 -44.20
C ARG A 39 -26.04 -16.50 -44.42
N LEU A 40 -26.92 -16.54 -43.41
CA LEU A 40 -28.35 -16.80 -43.57
C LEU A 40 -29.16 -15.95 -42.58
N SER A 41 -29.95 -15.05 -43.13
CA SER A 41 -31.01 -14.27 -42.50
C SER A 41 -32.35 -14.91 -42.87
N VAL A 42 -33.24 -15.13 -41.90
CA VAL A 42 -34.64 -15.47 -42.17
C VAL A 42 -35.53 -14.40 -41.56
N VAL A 43 -36.26 -13.73 -42.45
CA VAL A 43 -37.40 -12.85 -42.17
C VAL A 43 -38.65 -13.70 -42.43
N SER A 44 -39.63 -13.66 -41.53
CA SER A 44 -41.01 -13.92 -41.91
C SER A 44 -41.97 -13.05 -41.09
N SER A 45 -42.71 -12.26 -41.84
CA SER A 45 -43.82 -11.40 -41.45
C SER A 45 -45.13 -12.17 -41.65
N PHE A 46 -46.06 -12.10 -40.70
CA PHE A 46 -47.49 -12.36 -40.97
C PHE A 46 -48.38 -11.39 -40.17
N LEU A 47 -49.33 -10.78 -40.89
CA LEU A 47 -50.32 -9.78 -40.47
C LEU A 47 -51.56 -10.39 -39.80
N GLY A 48 -52.28 -9.56 -39.02
CA GLY A 48 -53.75 -9.61 -38.84
C GLY A 48 -54.21 -9.90 -37.40
N SER A 49 -54.53 -8.90 -36.56
CA SER A 49 -55.80 -8.13 -36.45
C SER A 49 -56.84 -8.74 -35.50
N SER A 50 -57.14 -8.08 -34.37
CA SER A 50 -58.49 -7.63 -33.94
C SER A 50 -58.58 -7.33 -32.44
N LEU A 51 -59.48 -6.40 -32.13
CA LEU A 51 -59.75 -5.71 -30.88
C LEU A 51 -60.05 -6.61 -29.67
N SER A 52 -59.59 -6.21 -28.48
CA SER A 52 -60.51 -6.07 -27.33
C SER A 52 -60.01 -5.01 -26.34
N LEU A 53 -60.88 -4.05 -26.04
CA LEU A 53 -60.73 -3.06 -24.98
C LEU A 53 -60.80 -3.76 -23.63
N ARG A 54 -59.74 -3.65 -22.82
CA ARG A 54 -59.82 -3.78 -21.36
C ARG A 54 -59.07 -2.61 -20.72
N THR A 55 -59.84 -1.64 -20.29
CA THR A 55 -59.44 -0.62 -19.32
C THR A 55 -59.15 -1.31 -17.99
N THR A 56 -57.87 -1.45 -17.65
CA THR A 56 -57.41 -1.76 -16.29
C THR A 56 -56.65 -0.56 -15.74
N ILE A 57 -57.22 -0.03 -14.67
CA ILE A 57 -56.81 1.10 -13.83
C ILE A 57 -55.32 0.99 -13.45
N PRO A 58 -54.49 2.04 -13.58
CA PRO A 58 -53.14 2.02 -13.04
C PRO A 58 -53.19 2.13 -11.51
N ILE A 59 -52.87 1.04 -10.83
CA ILE A 59 -52.58 1.06 -9.39
C ILE A 59 -51.21 1.71 -9.22
N GLU A 60 -51.18 2.93 -8.67
CA GLU A 60 -49.96 3.60 -8.25
C GLU A 60 -49.26 2.77 -7.17
N GLY A 61 -48.33 1.93 -7.61
CA GLY A 61 -47.36 1.27 -6.76
C GLY A 61 -46.46 2.32 -6.13
N ARG A 62 -46.76 2.65 -4.88
CA ARG A 62 -45.94 3.50 -4.00
C ARG A 62 -44.54 2.90 -3.90
N GLY A 63 -43.64 3.38 -4.75
CA GLY A 63 -42.25 2.94 -4.82
C GLY A 63 -41.58 3.13 -3.48
N TRP A 64 -41.17 2.02 -2.86
CA TRP A 64 -40.31 2.02 -1.70
C TRP A 64 -38.97 2.61 -2.15
N SER A 65 -38.72 3.87 -1.82
CA SER A 65 -37.42 4.52 -2.05
C SER A 65 -36.39 3.86 -1.14
N GLY A 66 -35.83 2.74 -1.61
CA GLY A 66 -34.66 2.13 -1.02
C GLY A 66 -33.56 3.17 -0.98
N GLY A 67 -33.33 3.74 0.21
CA GLY A 67 -32.22 4.62 0.49
C GLY A 67 -30.93 3.84 0.28
N GLY A 68 -30.47 3.78 -0.97
CA GLY A 68 -29.15 3.33 -1.33
C GLY A 68 -28.17 4.18 -0.54
N ARG A 69 -27.58 3.59 0.50
CA ARG A 69 -26.36 4.16 1.07
C ARG A 69 -25.38 4.17 -0.08
N ALA A 70 -25.19 5.33 -0.69
CA ALA A 70 -24.05 5.59 -1.56
C ALA A 70 -22.85 4.97 -0.85
N SER A 71 -22.31 3.91 -1.44
CA SER A 71 -21.05 3.35 -1.00
C SER A 71 -20.11 4.53 -1.10
N ARG A 72 -19.76 5.13 0.04
CA ARG A 72 -18.78 6.20 0.11
C ARG A 72 -17.49 5.53 -0.32
N VAL A 73 -17.22 5.51 -1.63
CA VAL A 73 -15.97 5.08 -2.22
C VAL A 73 -14.96 5.92 -1.49
N THR A 74 -14.26 5.29 -0.55
CA THR A 74 -13.33 5.98 0.33
C THR A 74 -12.13 6.30 -0.55
N ARG A 75 -12.23 7.40 -1.31
CA ARG A 75 -11.16 7.92 -2.15
C ARG A 75 -9.93 8.02 -1.26
N MET A 76 -8.86 7.33 -1.63
CA MET A 76 -7.58 7.44 -0.92
C MET A 76 -7.22 8.94 -0.80
N SER A 77 -6.81 9.36 0.40
CA SER A 77 -6.41 10.75 0.65
C SER A 77 -5.22 11.14 -0.23
N MET A 78 -5.25 12.31 -0.87
CA MET A 78 -4.10 12.85 -1.62
C MET A 78 -2.85 12.94 -0.74
N GLU A 79 -1.73 12.46 -1.26
CA GLU A 79 -0.42 12.58 -0.62
C GLU A 79 0.29 13.87 -1.06
N ALA A 80 1.18 14.40 -0.22
CA ALA A 80 1.92 15.63 -0.50
C ALA A 80 3.03 15.43 -1.55
N GLY A 81 3.41 14.18 -1.80
CA GLY A 81 4.45 13.79 -2.74
C GLY A 81 4.58 12.28 -2.78
N VAL A 82 5.46 11.79 -3.65
CA VAL A 82 5.73 10.35 -3.78
C VAL A 82 6.43 9.83 -2.54
N GLY A 83 6.02 8.63 -2.12
CA GLY A 83 6.62 7.93 -1.00
C GLY A 83 7.26 6.63 -1.44
N VAL A 84 7.98 6.02 -0.50
CA VAL A 84 8.68 4.75 -0.67
C VAL A 84 8.13 3.71 0.28
N MET A 85 8.34 2.45 -0.06
CA MET A 85 8.12 1.34 0.86
C MET A 85 9.45 0.87 1.45
N GLY A 86 9.41 0.43 2.70
CA GLY A 86 10.60 -0.05 3.43
C GLY A 86 10.24 -1.13 4.44
N THR A 87 11.25 -1.78 5.01
CA THR A 87 11.09 -2.79 6.06
C THR A 87 11.63 -2.27 7.38
N LYS A 88 10.85 -2.37 8.46
CA LYS A 88 11.40 -2.10 9.80
C LYS A 88 12.49 -3.11 10.14
N LEU A 89 13.71 -2.69 10.45
CA LEU A 89 14.78 -3.60 10.88
C LEU A 89 14.85 -3.69 12.40
N GLY A 90 14.75 -2.56 13.10
CA GLY A 90 14.92 -2.52 14.55
C GLY A 90 14.89 -1.11 15.10
N MET A 91 15.18 -1.00 16.38
CA MET A 91 15.39 0.28 17.07
C MET A 91 16.75 0.28 17.74
N MET A 92 17.41 1.43 17.76
CA MET A 92 18.69 1.64 18.41
C MET A 92 18.77 3.06 18.99
N SER A 93 19.78 3.33 19.78
CA SER A 93 20.15 4.69 20.21
C SER A 93 21.13 5.30 19.22
N PHE A 94 20.94 6.58 18.91
CA PHE A 94 21.87 7.37 18.10
C PHE A 94 22.39 8.53 18.93
N PHE A 95 23.72 8.71 18.96
CA PHE A 95 24.37 9.81 19.66
C PHE A 95 24.62 10.96 18.69
N GLN A 96 24.13 12.15 19.05
CA GLN A 96 24.44 13.38 18.33
C GLN A 96 25.80 13.93 18.76
N PRO A 97 26.44 14.80 17.95
CA PRO A 97 27.72 15.43 18.33
C PRO A 97 27.64 16.18 19.67
N ASP A 98 26.46 16.69 20.03
CA ASP A 98 26.20 17.40 21.29
C ASP A 98 26.10 16.47 22.52
N GLY A 99 26.31 15.16 22.35
CA GLY A 99 26.17 14.14 23.41
C GLY A 99 24.71 13.74 23.70
N THR A 100 23.72 14.33 23.02
CA THR A 100 22.31 13.98 23.19
C THR A 100 22.00 12.60 22.60
N VAL A 101 21.31 11.75 23.37
CA VAL A 101 20.87 10.42 22.93
C VAL A 101 19.46 10.48 22.33
N VAL A 102 19.33 10.06 21.08
CA VAL A 102 18.04 10.02 20.38
C VAL A 102 17.64 8.56 20.10
N PRO A 103 16.45 8.11 20.53
CA PRO A 103 15.94 6.80 20.15
C PRO A 103 15.51 6.84 18.67
N VAL A 104 16.08 5.95 17.87
CA VAL A 104 15.84 5.89 16.43
C VAL A 104 15.35 4.51 16.00
N THR A 105 14.48 4.49 14.99
CA THR A 105 14.10 3.28 14.27
C THR A 105 14.88 3.21 12.96
N VAL A 106 15.46 2.04 12.71
CA VAL A 106 16.17 1.72 11.48
C VAL A 106 15.21 1.11 10.47
N VAL A 107 15.09 1.73 9.30
CA VAL A 107 14.29 1.22 8.18
C VAL A 107 15.23 0.83 7.05
N GLY A 108 15.20 -0.45 6.69
CA GLY A 108 16.00 -1.00 5.61
C GLY A 108 15.21 -1.13 4.32
N PHE A 109 15.85 -0.83 3.21
CA PHE A 109 15.29 -0.98 1.88
C PHE A 109 15.81 -2.26 1.24
N ARG A 110 14.91 -2.99 0.60
CA ARG A 110 15.25 -4.16 -0.22
C ARG A 110 15.15 -3.79 -1.69
N GLU A 111 15.66 -4.64 -2.56
CA GLU A 111 15.44 -4.50 -4.01
C GLU A 111 13.94 -4.39 -4.32
N GLY A 112 13.57 -3.27 -4.96
CA GLY A 112 12.19 -2.85 -5.16
C GLY A 112 12.11 -1.32 -5.35
N ASN A 113 10.94 -0.75 -5.06
CA ASN A 113 10.62 0.67 -5.22
C ASN A 113 10.61 1.11 -6.70
N ILE A 114 10.01 0.28 -7.54
CA ILE A 114 9.89 0.54 -8.98
C ILE A 114 8.45 0.98 -9.27
N VAL A 115 8.30 2.00 -10.10
CA VAL A 115 6.99 2.41 -10.62
C VAL A 115 6.46 1.31 -11.53
N THR A 116 5.24 0.85 -11.25
CA THR A 116 4.60 -0.28 -11.96
C THR A 116 3.48 0.20 -12.86
N GLN A 117 2.70 1.18 -12.41
CA GLN A 117 1.60 1.73 -13.18
C GLN A 117 1.46 3.21 -12.85
N VAL A 118 1.19 3.99 -13.88
CA VAL A 118 0.81 5.40 -13.78
C VAL A 118 -0.67 5.49 -14.13
N LYS A 119 -1.45 6.13 -13.26
CA LYS A 119 -2.88 6.37 -13.42
C LYS A 119 -3.12 7.85 -13.62
N THR A 120 -3.93 8.16 -14.62
CA THR A 120 -4.28 9.53 -14.99
C THR A 120 -5.78 9.75 -14.84
N ASP A 121 -6.18 11.00 -14.58
CA ASP A 121 -7.57 11.42 -14.50
C ASP A 121 -8.42 10.98 -15.71
N ALA A 122 -7.86 10.99 -16.93
CA ALA A 122 -8.56 10.58 -18.14
C ALA A 122 -8.89 9.07 -18.19
N THR A 123 -8.06 8.22 -17.56
CA THR A 123 -8.23 6.76 -17.63
C THR A 123 -8.94 6.21 -16.40
N ASP A 124 -8.51 6.63 -15.20
CA ASP A 124 -8.95 6.07 -13.92
C ASP A 124 -9.82 7.03 -13.10
N GLY A 125 -9.96 8.29 -13.52
CA GLY A 125 -10.69 9.33 -12.79
C GLY A 125 -9.96 9.87 -11.55
N TYR A 126 -8.68 9.53 -11.39
CA TYR A 126 -7.78 10.13 -10.42
C TYR A 126 -6.30 9.94 -10.80
N ASP A 127 -5.50 10.92 -10.43
CA ASP A 127 -4.04 10.90 -10.58
C ASP A 127 -3.32 10.13 -9.45
N ALA A 128 -2.59 9.06 -9.83
CA ALA A 128 -1.80 8.26 -8.89
C ALA A 128 -0.67 7.48 -9.53
N VAL A 129 0.37 7.22 -8.72
CA VAL A 129 1.49 6.34 -9.08
C VAL A 129 1.45 5.08 -8.23
N GLN A 130 1.50 3.92 -8.89
CA GLN A 130 1.62 2.62 -8.24
C GLN A 130 3.08 2.20 -8.16
N ILE A 131 3.56 1.93 -6.96
CA ILE A 131 4.93 1.51 -6.70
C ILE A 131 4.93 0.07 -6.18
N GLY A 132 5.86 -0.74 -6.69
CA GLY A 132 6.11 -2.10 -6.24
C GLY A 132 7.28 -2.20 -5.27
N TYR A 133 7.21 -3.15 -4.34
CA TYR A 133 8.24 -3.41 -3.34
C TYR A 133 8.41 -4.89 -3.03
N ARG A 134 9.64 -5.22 -2.65
CA ARG A 134 10.13 -6.56 -2.28
C ARG A 134 10.08 -7.53 -3.45
N ARG A 135 11.24 -7.74 -4.08
CA ARG A 135 11.43 -8.79 -5.09
C ARG A 135 11.09 -10.17 -4.54
N VAL A 136 10.43 -10.98 -5.36
CA VAL A 136 10.04 -12.37 -5.06
C VAL A 136 10.29 -13.24 -6.29
N ARG A 137 10.54 -14.55 -6.10
CA ARG A 137 10.62 -15.52 -7.19
C ARG A 137 9.27 -15.66 -7.92
N ASP A 138 9.30 -15.74 -9.25
CA ASP A 138 8.11 -15.77 -10.12
C ASP A 138 7.04 -16.78 -9.69
N ARG A 139 7.46 -17.99 -9.29
CA ARG A 139 6.56 -19.08 -8.85
C ARG A 139 5.68 -18.74 -7.65
N LYS A 140 6.03 -17.72 -6.87
CA LYS A 140 5.26 -17.30 -5.68
C LYS A 140 4.19 -16.26 -6.01
N LEU A 141 4.20 -15.69 -7.21
CA LEU A 141 3.20 -14.75 -7.68
C LEU A 141 2.14 -15.48 -8.50
N THR A 142 0.94 -14.93 -8.50
CA THR A 142 -0.14 -15.45 -9.34
C THR A 142 0.03 -14.99 -10.79
N ARG A 143 -0.52 -15.73 -11.75
CA ARG A 143 -0.39 -15.40 -13.18
C ARG A 143 -0.89 -13.98 -13.53
N PRO A 144 -2.00 -13.46 -12.97
CA PRO A 144 -2.44 -12.09 -13.22
C PRO A 144 -1.45 -11.03 -12.69
N GLU A 145 -0.89 -11.24 -11.50
CA GLU A 145 0.11 -10.33 -10.92
C GLU A 145 1.39 -10.29 -11.76
N LEU A 146 1.82 -11.44 -12.28
CA LEU A 146 2.97 -11.52 -13.19
C LEU A 146 2.71 -10.78 -14.50
N GLY A 147 1.55 -10.99 -15.14
CA GLY A 147 1.19 -10.27 -16.36
C GLY A 147 1.14 -8.75 -16.17
N HIS A 148 0.64 -8.29 -15.03
CA HIS A 148 0.64 -6.87 -14.66
C HIS A 148 2.05 -6.28 -14.57
N LEU A 149 2.97 -6.97 -13.89
CA LEU A 149 4.36 -6.53 -13.74
C LEU A 149 5.16 -6.61 -15.06
N GLN A 150 4.89 -7.62 -15.87
CA GLN A 150 5.51 -7.79 -17.20
C GLN A 150 5.14 -6.65 -18.15
N LYS A 151 3.89 -6.15 -18.10
CA LYS A 151 3.47 -4.99 -18.90
C LYS A 151 4.32 -3.75 -18.61
N ALA A 152 4.77 -3.58 -17.37
CA ALA A 152 5.62 -2.48 -16.94
C ALA A 152 7.12 -2.76 -17.10
N GLY A 153 7.51 -3.94 -17.61
CA GLY A 153 8.91 -4.38 -17.63
C GLY A 153 9.54 -4.51 -16.24
N ALA A 154 8.72 -4.60 -15.18
CA ALA A 154 9.18 -4.57 -13.80
C ALA A 154 9.51 -5.98 -13.29
N ILE A 155 10.46 -6.05 -12.35
CA ILE A 155 10.79 -7.30 -11.65
C ILE A 155 9.57 -7.84 -10.87
N PRO A 156 9.48 -9.16 -10.65
CA PRO A 156 8.45 -9.77 -9.81
C PRO A 156 8.50 -9.22 -8.36
N MET A 157 7.46 -8.49 -7.93
CA MET A 157 7.37 -7.84 -6.61
C MET A 157 6.13 -8.28 -5.83
N ARG A 158 6.23 -8.33 -4.49
CA ARG A 158 5.14 -8.81 -3.62
C ARG A 158 4.09 -7.75 -3.28
N HIS A 159 4.54 -6.53 -3.07
CA HIS A 159 3.71 -5.49 -2.47
C HIS A 159 3.55 -4.36 -3.47
N LEU A 160 2.30 -4.05 -3.82
CA LEU A 160 1.94 -2.91 -4.64
C LEU A 160 1.19 -1.89 -3.78
N GLN A 161 1.58 -0.62 -3.85
CA GLN A 161 0.86 0.46 -3.18
C GLN A 161 0.76 1.69 -4.07
N GLU A 162 -0.39 2.36 -3.99
CA GLU A 162 -0.64 3.60 -4.73
C GLU A 162 -0.35 4.83 -3.87
N PHE A 163 0.20 5.85 -4.52
CA PHE A 163 0.40 7.19 -4.01
C PHE A 163 -0.39 8.14 -4.90
N ARG A 164 -1.48 8.68 -4.34
CA ARG A 164 -2.32 9.65 -5.03
C ARG A 164 -1.64 11.03 -4.97
N LEU A 165 -1.49 11.68 -6.11
CA LEU A 165 -0.83 12.98 -6.24
C LEU A 165 -1.82 14.02 -6.78
N GLN A 166 -1.36 15.26 -6.93
CA GLN A 166 -2.10 16.32 -7.62
C GLN A 166 -1.75 16.37 -9.11
N CYS A 167 -0.48 16.18 -9.44
CA CYS A 167 0.02 16.02 -10.80
C CYS A 167 0.94 14.80 -10.84
N VAL A 168 0.93 14.05 -11.95
CA VAL A 168 1.72 12.82 -12.13
C VAL A 168 2.87 13.02 -13.14
N ASP A 169 3.09 14.24 -13.59
CA ASP A 169 4.08 14.56 -14.61
C ASP A 169 5.49 14.20 -14.12
N GLY A 170 6.22 13.43 -14.93
CA GLY A 170 7.60 13.00 -14.62
C GLY A 170 7.76 11.59 -14.04
N PHE A 171 6.69 10.78 -13.98
CA PHE A 171 6.78 9.36 -13.63
C PHE A 171 6.52 8.46 -14.82
N GLU A 172 7.44 7.53 -15.07
CA GLU A 172 7.30 6.50 -16.11
C GLU A 172 7.24 5.10 -15.51
N PRO A 173 6.46 4.18 -16.09
CA PRO A 173 6.49 2.77 -15.68
C PRO A 173 7.90 2.19 -15.89
N GLY A 174 8.41 1.46 -14.89
CA GLY A 174 9.76 0.91 -14.88
C GLY A 174 10.81 1.82 -14.22
N GLN A 175 10.48 3.07 -13.93
CA GLN A 175 11.37 4.00 -13.22
C GLN A 175 11.67 3.50 -11.79
N ARG A 176 12.94 3.50 -11.41
CA ARG A 176 13.39 3.18 -10.05
C ARG A 176 13.41 4.43 -9.19
N LEU A 177 12.83 4.36 -8.00
CA LEU A 177 12.83 5.44 -7.04
C LEU A 177 13.91 5.20 -6.00
N LEU A 178 14.96 6.02 -6.05
CA LEU A 178 16.01 6.03 -5.03
C LEU A 178 15.53 6.81 -3.80
N VAL A 179 15.96 6.33 -2.63
CA VAL A 179 15.54 6.93 -1.35
C VAL A 179 16.25 8.27 -1.11
N GLU A 180 17.49 8.38 -1.59
CA GLU A 180 18.36 9.55 -1.45
C GLU A 180 17.83 10.77 -2.21
N ASP A 181 17.23 10.54 -3.38
CA ASP A 181 16.66 11.62 -4.20
C ASP A 181 15.36 12.17 -3.59
N LEU A 182 14.64 11.35 -2.84
CA LEU A 182 13.31 11.68 -2.29
C LEU A 182 13.35 12.25 -0.88
N PHE A 183 14.37 11.89 -0.08
CA PHE A 183 14.46 12.28 1.32
C PHE A 183 15.83 12.84 1.64
N LYS A 184 15.86 13.95 2.35
CA LYS A 184 17.07 14.56 2.89
C LYS A 184 17.11 14.45 4.41
N GLU A 185 18.30 14.60 4.97
CA GLU A 185 18.46 14.64 6.42
C GLU A 185 17.70 15.82 7.02
N GLY A 186 16.97 15.58 8.11
CA GLY A 186 16.16 16.60 8.76
C GLY A 186 14.72 16.73 8.24
N ASP A 187 14.38 16.07 7.14
CA ASP A 187 13.02 16.10 6.59
C ASP A 187 11.98 15.46 7.53
N LEU A 188 10.75 15.95 7.40
CA LEU A 188 9.58 15.42 8.10
C LEU A 188 8.86 14.38 7.25
N VAL A 189 8.70 13.19 7.80
CA VAL A 189 8.03 12.06 7.16
C VAL A 189 6.87 11.53 7.98
N ASP A 190 5.87 11.03 7.25
CA ASP A 190 4.76 10.27 7.80
C ASP A 190 4.98 8.78 7.50
N VAL A 191 5.03 7.95 8.54
CA VAL A 191 5.28 6.52 8.41
C VAL A 191 4.00 5.74 8.72
N SER A 192 3.54 4.95 7.75
CA SER A 192 2.39 4.08 7.89
C SER A 192 2.78 2.61 7.85
N GLY A 193 2.16 1.80 8.70
CA GLY A 193 2.39 0.36 8.73
C GLY A 193 1.30 -0.37 9.49
N LYS A 194 1.35 -1.70 9.50
CA LYS A 194 0.45 -2.51 10.32
C LYS A 194 0.90 -2.50 11.77
N SER A 195 -0.01 -2.14 12.69
CA SER A 195 0.23 -2.20 14.12
C SER A 195 0.29 -3.64 14.64
N ILE A 196 0.91 -3.87 15.79
CA ILE A 196 0.99 -5.19 16.42
C ILE A 196 -0.42 -5.66 16.80
N GLY A 197 -0.80 -6.85 16.37
CA GLY A 197 -2.05 -7.49 16.79
C GLY A 197 -1.98 -7.93 18.25
N LYS A 198 -2.98 -7.55 19.05
CA LYS A 198 -3.10 -7.95 20.46
C LYS A 198 -4.20 -9.00 20.68
N GLY A 199 -4.86 -9.49 19.63
CA GLY A 199 -5.99 -10.45 19.76
C GLY A 199 -7.27 -9.80 20.27
N PHE A 200 -8.17 -10.58 20.87
CA PHE A 200 -9.38 -10.10 21.52
C PHE A 200 -9.05 -9.49 22.88
N GLN A 201 -9.37 -8.23 23.09
CA GLN A 201 -9.00 -7.48 24.29
C GLN A 201 -10.24 -6.92 25.01
N GLY A 202 -10.17 -6.92 26.35
CA GLY A 202 -11.20 -6.36 27.23
C GLY A 202 -11.29 -4.83 27.18
N GLY A 203 -12.33 -4.26 27.78
CA GLY A 203 -12.60 -2.81 27.77
C GLY A 203 -11.46 -1.96 28.37
N ILE A 204 -10.82 -2.46 29.44
CA ILE A 204 -9.70 -1.76 30.09
C ILE A 204 -8.53 -1.57 29.12
N LYS A 205 -8.06 -2.63 28.47
CA LYS A 205 -6.87 -2.55 27.60
C LYS A 205 -7.15 -1.91 26.24
N ARG A 206 -8.38 -2.08 25.73
CA ARG A 206 -8.77 -1.56 24.41
C ARG A 206 -9.17 -0.08 24.44
N HIS A 207 -9.90 0.33 25.48
CA HIS A 207 -10.52 1.66 25.58
C HIS A 207 -10.08 2.44 26.82
N ASN A 208 -9.10 1.94 27.58
CA ASN A 208 -8.56 2.58 28.77
C ASN A 208 -9.63 2.82 29.87
N PHE A 209 -10.61 1.92 29.97
CA PHE A 209 -11.60 1.98 31.06
C PHE A 209 -10.94 1.78 32.43
N ARG A 210 -11.48 2.47 33.43
CA ARG A 210 -11.08 2.28 34.83
C ARG A 210 -11.54 0.91 35.33
N ARG A 211 -10.80 0.38 36.30
CA ARG A 211 -11.13 -0.86 37.02
C ARG A 211 -11.92 -0.50 38.28
N GLY A 212 -12.82 -1.39 38.71
CA GLY A 212 -13.53 -1.26 39.99
C GLY A 212 -12.62 -1.54 41.21
N PRO A 213 -13.07 -1.24 42.43
CA PRO A 213 -12.30 -1.52 43.64
C PRO A 213 -11.98 -3.02 43.77
N MET A 214 -10.81 -3.34 44.33
CA MET A 214 -10.33 -4.72 44.51
C MET A 214 -10.72 -5.31 45.87
N THR A 215 -11.01 -4.46 46.85
CA THR A 215 -11.38 -4.82 48.23
C THR A 215 -12.82 -4.36 48.54
N HIS A 216 -13.25 -4.45 49.80
CA HIS A 216 -14.54 -4.00 50.31
C HIS A 216 -15.76 -4.62 49.60
N GLY A 217 -15.73 -5.94 49.36
CA GLY A 217 -16.90 -6.70 48.87
C GLY A 217 -17.27 -6.47 47.40
N SER A 218 -16.44 -5.77 46.63
CA SER A 218 -16.65 -5.54 45.19
C SER A 218 -16.60 -6.84 44.40
N LYS A 219 -17.65 -7.14 43.63
CA LYS A 219 -17.71 -8.32 42.73
C LYS A 219 -17.21 -8.02 41.30
N SER A 220 -17.17 -6.75 40.91
CA SER A 220 -16.91 -6.33 39.53
C SER A 220 -15.58 -5.57 39.42
N HIS A 221 -14.47 -6.29 39.32
CA HIS A 221 -13.14 -5.66 39.21
C HIS A 221 -12.84 -5.17 37.79
N ARG A 222 -12.92 -6.07 36.80
CA ARG A 222 -12.53 -5.79 35.41
C ARG A 222 -13.70 -5.82 34.42
N ALA A 223 -14.92 -5.82 34.95
CA ALA A 223 -16.14 -5.75 34.16
C ALA A 223 -16.25 -4.39 33.44
N LEU A 224 -17.13 -4.31 32.44
CA LEU A 224 -17.32 -3.11 31.64
C LEU A 224 -18.08 -2.00 32.41
N GLY A 225 -18.87 -2.37 33.41
CA GLY A 225 -19.88 -1.51 34.03
C GLY A 225 -21.18 -1.50 33.22
N SER A 226 -22.04 -0.51 33.49
CA SER A 226 -23.29 -0.34 32.75
C SER A 226 -23.05 0.05 31.27
N ILE A 227 -23.84 -0.56 30.37
CA ILE A 227 -23.71 -0.39 28.92
C ILE A 227 -24.73 0.58 28.30
N GLY A 228 -25.72 1.02 29.08
CA GLY A 228 -26.79 1.91 28.63
C GLY A 228 -27.58 2.52 29.79
N ALA A 229 -28.49 3.43 29.46
CA ALA A 229 -29.54 3.86 30.39
C ALA A 229 -30.62 2.77 30.52
N GLY A 230 -31.55 2.93 31.46
CA GLY A 230 -32.67 2.00 31.71
C GLY A 230 -33.78 2.08 30.66
N THR A 231 -34.99 2.43 31.09
CA THR A 231 -36.24 2.33 30.29
C THR A 231 -36.19 3.09 28.96
N THR A 232 -35.76 4.35 28.98
CA THR A 232 -35.56 5.15 27.76
C THR A 232 -34.05 5.31 27.57
N PRO A 233 -33.42 4.82 26.48
CA PRO A 233 -33.95 4.36 25.18
C PRO A 233 -34.20 2.84 25.05
N GLY A 234 -34.06 2.04 26.11
CA GLY A 234 -34.33 0.59 26.08
C GLY A 234 -33.40 -0.23 25.18
N ARG A 235 -32.28 0.35 24.73
CA ARG A 235 -31.31 -0.30 23.84
C ARG A 235 -29.90 0.25 24.03
N VAL A 236 -28.90 -0.52 23.59
CA VAL A 236 -27.51 -0.05 23.56
C VAL A 236 -27.25 0.79 22.31
N TYR A 237 -26.61 1.95 22.48
CA TYR A 237 -26.25 2.82 21.36
C TYR A 237 -25.21 2.17 20.43
N LYS A 238 -25.36 2.41 19.12
CA LYS A 238 -24.39 1.98 18.11
C LYS A 238 -23.04 2.66 18.36
N GLY A 239 -21.95 1.93 18.18
CA GLY A 239 -20.60 2.45 18.42
C GLY A 239 -20.20 2.54 19.90
N LYS A 240 -21.02 2.03 20.83
CA LYS A 240 -20.63 1.91 22.25
C LYS A 240 -19.33 1.11 22.36
N LYS A 241 -18.37 1.67 23.09
CA LYS A 241 -17.05 1.08 23.31
C LYS A 241 -17.18 -0.24 24.09
N MET A 242 -16.95 -1.35 23.39
CA MET A 242 -17.05 -2.72 23.90
C MET A 242 -15.74 -3.51 23.66
N PRO A 243 -15.53 -4.64 24.37
CA PRO A 243 -14.40 -5.52 24.11
C PRO A 243 -14.37 -6.01 22.66
N GLY A 244 -13.19 -6.40 22.18
CA GLY A 244 -13.05 -6.87 20.81
C GLY A 244 -11.60 -6.91 20.33
N ARG A 245 -11.41 -7.23 19.04
CA ARG A 245 -10.08 -7.30 18.43
C ARG A 245 -9.37 -5.94 18.51
N MET A 246 -8.12 -5.96 18.96
CA MET A 246 -7.27 -4.78 19.09
C MET A 246 -5.96 -4.96 18.30
N GLY A 247 -5.53 -3.91 17.59
CA GLY A 247 -4.31 -3.93 16.78
C GLY A 247 -4.49 -4.60 15.42
N ASN A 248 -3.38 -4.89 14.73
CA ASN A 248 -3.35 -5.37 13.34
C ASN A 248 -4.09 -4.46 12.34
N ALA A 249 -4.22 -3.18 12.68
CA ALA A 249 -4.79 -2.15 11.83
C ALA A 249 -3.67 -1.30 11.22
N LYS A 250 -3.95 -0.69 10.06
CA LYS A 250 -3.05 0.30 9.45
C LYS A 250 -3.04 1.56 10.31
N THR A 251 -1.87 1.94 10.79
CA THR A 251 -1.66 3.16 11.59
C THR A 251 -0.65 4.04 10.87
N LYS A 252 -0.79 5.36 10.96
CA LYS A 252 0.15 6.34 10.44
C LYS A 252 0.64 7.19 11.60
N ILE A 253 1.95 7.22 11.82
CA ILE A 253 2.61 8.14 12.74
C ILE A 253 3.10 9.32 11.90
N ARG A 254 2.78 10.53 12.32
CA ARG A 254 3.00 11.75 11.54
C ARG A 254 4.19 12.54 12.08
N LYS A 255 4.80 13.36 11.23
CA LYS A 255 5.87 14.32 11.59
C LYS A 255 7.07 13.68 12.30
N LEU A 256 7.53 12.52 11.80
CA LEU A 256 8.78 11.94 12.27
C LEU A 256 9.95 12.60 11.53
N LYS A 257 11.07 12.85 12.22
CA LYS A 257 12.26 13.47 11.63
C LYS A 257 13.24 12.39 11.15
N ILE A 258 13.79 12.55 9.94
CA ILE A 258 14.92 11.75 9.48
C ILE A 258 16.20 12.27 10.15
N VAL A 259 16.95 11.37 10.77
CA VAL A 259 18.19 11.69 11.48
C VAL A 259 19.40 11.54 10.57
N LYS A 260 19.47 10.43 9.84
CA LYS A 260 20.59 10.09 8.96
C LYS A 260 20.11 9.19 7.82
N ILE A 261 20.77 9.29 6.67
CA ILE A 261 20.57 8.39 5.52
C ILE A 261 21.92 7.76 5.19
N ASP A 262 21.96 6.42 5.14
CA ASP A 262 23.17 5.67 4.79
C ASP A 262 22.96 4.98 3.43
N SER A 263 23.60 5.50 2.38
CA SER A 263 23.49 5.02 0.99
C SER A 263 24.12 3.63 0.81
N GLU A 264 25.25 3.36 1.46
CA GLU A 264 25.99 2.10 1.36
C GLU A 264 25.15 0.91 1.83
N LEU A 265 24.52 1.05 2.99
CA LEU A 265 23.66 0.02 3.59
C LEU A 265 22.21 0.10 3.09
N ARG A 266 21.84 1.16 2.35
CA ARG A 266 20.47 1.47 1.92
C ARG A 266 19.50 1.47 3.08
N VAL A 267 19.82 2.29 4.08
CA VAL A 267 19.08 2.39 5.34
C VAL A 267 18.73 3.85 5.62
N VAL A 268 17.53 4.08 6.16
CA VAL A 268 17.11 5.38 6.70
C VAL A 268 16.87 5.25 8.19
N VAL A 269 17.43 6.20 8.93
CA VAL A 269 17.32 6.29 10.38
C VAL A 269 16.28 7.35 10.74
N VAL A 270 15.16 6.94 11.33
CA VAL A 270 14.03 7.81 11.67
C VAL A 270 13.95 7.99 13.19
N LYS A 271 13.78 9.22 13.67
CA LYS A 271 13.58 9.50 15.10
C LYS A 271 12.27 8.90 15.60
N GLY A 272 12.32 8.21 16.74
CA GLY A 272 11.15 7.70 17.45
C GLY A 272 10.69 6.31 17.00
N ALA A 273 9.47 5.95 17.42
CA ALA A 273 8.90 4.63 17.20
C ALA A 273 8.05 4.57 15.92
N VAL A 274 8.08 3.41 15.28
CA VAL A 274 7.34 3.09 14.05
C VAL A 274 6.44 1.86 14.28
N PRO A 275 5.23 1.78 13.66
CA PRO A 275 4.32 0.67 13.89
C PRO A 275 4.88 -0.70 13.50
N GLY A 276 4.59 -1.69 14.33
CA GLY A 276 4.91 -3.10 14.08
C GLY A 276 6.27 -3.55 14.63
N LYS A 277 6.50 -4.85 14.51
CA LYS A 277 7.78 -5.50 14.84
C LYS A 277 8.75 -5.43 13.65
N PRO A 278 10.04 -5.76 13.83
CA PRO A 278 10.98 -5.98 12.73
C PRO A 278 10.40 -6.90 11.65
N GLY A 279 10.73 -6.64 10.37
CA GLY A 279 10.19 -7.33 9.22
C GLY A 279 8.86 -6.79 8.68
N ASN A 280 8.24 -5.83 9.37
CA ASN A 280 6.98 -5.23 8.93
C ASN A 280 7.17 -4.31 7.71
N LEU A 281 6.20 -4.33 6.81
CA LEU A 281 6.13 -3.42 5.67
C LEU A 281 5.69 -2.03 6.14
N LEU A 282 6.48 -1.02 5.76
CA LEU A 282 6.23 0.38 6.03
C LEU A 282 6.05 1.13 4.73
N ARG A 283 5.19 2.14 4.77
CA ARG A 283 5.01 3.17 3.74
C ARG A 283 5.49 4.48 4.33
N ILE A 284 6.51 5.08 3.72
CA ILE A 284 7.10 6.35 4.13
C ILE A 284 6.70 7.38 3.08
N THR A 285 6.08 8.46 3.52
CA THR A 285 5.66 9.57 2.65
C THR A 285 6.18 10.88 3.22
N PRO A 286 6.44 11.90 2.40
CA PRO A 286 6.65 13.25 2.90
C PRO A 286 5.44 13.67 3.75
N THR A 287 5.70 14.42 4.83
CA THR A 287 4.64 14.75 5.78
C THR A 287 3.53 15.57 5.13
N LYS A 288 2.29 15.15 5.41
CA LYS A 288 1.09 15.90 5.03
C LYS A 288 0.84 17.04 6.01
N ILE A 289 1.05 18.28 5.58
CA ILE A 289 0.69 19.48 6.34
C ILE A 289 -0.54 20.13 5.70
N VAL A 290 -1.63 20.17 6.47
CA VAL A 290 -2.90 20.79 6.04
C VAL A 290 -2.68 22.29 5.83
N GLY A 291 -3.17 22.81 4.70
CA GLY A 291 -3.06 24.23 4.35
C GLY A 291 -1.73 24.66 3.72
N LYS A 292 -0.73 23.76 3.63
CA LYS A 292 0.55 24.03 2.95
C LYS A 292 0.75 23.15 1.71
N ASN A 293 0.73 21.83 1.88
CA ASN A 293 1.18 20.89 0.83
C ASN A 293 0.03 20.11 0.17
N ILE A 294 -1.22 20.39 0.55
CA ILE A 294 -2.41 19.68 0.12
C ILE A 294 -3.47 20.71 -0.24
N PRO A 295 -4.32 20.46 -1.25
CA PRO A 295 -5.49 21.30 -1.49
C PRO A 295 -6.31 21.48 -0.22
N LYS A 296 -6.94 22.64 -0.09
CA LYS A 296 -7.68 23.00 1.13
C LYS A 296 -8.83 22.02 1.42
N ASN A 297 -9.40 21.41 0.37
CA ASN A 297 -10.52 20.47 0.42
C ASN A 297 -10.25 19.23 -0.45
#